data_AF-A0A955RF76-F1
#
_entry.id   AF-A0A955RF76-F1
#
_cell.length_a   1.000
_cell.length_b   1.000
_cell.length_c   1.000
_cell.angle_alpha   90.00
_cell.angle_beta   90.00
_cell.angle_gamma   90.00
#
_symmetry.space_group_name_H-M   'P 1'
#
loop_
_entity.id
_entity.type
_entity.pdbx_description
1 polymer ?
#
loop_
_entity_poly.entity_id
_entity_poly.type
_entity_poly.pdbx_seq_one_letter_code
_entity_poly.pdbx_strand_id
1 'polypeptide(L)'
;MPPGHRHRRVPSSRIVSFLDHERLSRALEPLVPDIHDRAFVVRCLLDEGPAHHRGANYALVTLLLELLDRIGATAAPPSDAAPVPMRLPPHLGGDEDANHPIALDVAELRRIARDEGELDAMVDCLSDGPPQHAVANVVMVDLLAAALAHLRARGS
;
A
#
# COMPACT_ATOMS: atom_id res chain seq x y z
N MET A 1 4.22 41.74 0.52
CA MET A 1 4.72 40.52 -0.15
C MET A 1 5.06 39.52 0.94
N PRO A 2 4.33 38.39 1.09
CA PRO A 2 4.77 37.33 1.99
C PRO A 2 6.04 36.69 1.40
N PRO A 3 7.02 36.29 2.23
CA PRO A 3 8.23 35.63 1.73
C PRO A 3 7.87 34.26 1.17
N GLY A 4 8.25 34.00 -0.07
CA GLY A 4 8.03 32.71 -0.73
C GLY A 4 8.67 31.58 0.06
N HIS A 5 7.86 30.58 0.45
CA HIS A 5 8.34 29.35 1.08
C HIS A 5 9.24 28.60 0.09
N ARG A 6 10.55 28.82 0.18
CA ARG A 6 11.52 27.88 -0.40
C ARG A 6 11.37 26.57 0.37
N HIS A 7 10.83 25.54 -0.27
CA HIS A 7 10.82 24.18 0.27
C HIS A 7 12.27 23.77 0.58
N ARG A 8 12.68 23.91 1.85
CA ARG A 8 13.97 23.44 2.32
C ARG A 8 13.92 21.91 2.29
N ARG A 9 14.56 21.31 1.29
CA ARG A 9 14.65 19.85 1.17
C ARG A 9 15.21 19.28 2.49
N VAL A 10 14.45 18.40 3.11
CA VAL A 10 14.86 17.69 4.33
C VAL A 10 15.97 16.71 3.95
N PRO A 11 17.07 16.61 4.71
CA PRO A 11 18.11 15.60 4.46
C PRO A 11 17.54 14.18 4.52
N SER A 12 17.94 13.31 3.61
CA SER A 12 17.47 11.91 3.56
C SER A 12 17.74 11.14 4.87
N SER A 13 18.79 11.48 5.60
CA SER A 13 19.08 10.90 6.92
C SER A 13 17.97 11.12 7.95
N ARG A 14 17.29 12.27 7.90
CA ARG A 14 16.12 12.54 8.75
C ARG A 14 14.89 11.77 8.33
N ILE A 15 14.79 11.38 7.05
CA ILE A 15 13.69 10.55 6.57
C ILE A 15 13.88 9.13 7.08
N VAL A 16 15.08 8.58 6.91
CA VAL A 16 15.40 7.22 7.36
C VAL A 16 15.27 7.07 8.88
N SER A 17 15.57 8.11 9.65
CA SER A 17 15.56 8.04 11.12
C SER A 17 14.18 7.82 11.76
N PHE A 18 13.08 8.03 11.05
CA PHE A 18 11.73 7.79 11.59
C PHE A 18 11.08 6.50 11.07
N LEU A 19 11.72 5.81 10.12
CA LEU A 19 11.20 4.56 9.57
C LEU A 19 11.35 3.48 10.64
N ASP A 20 10.26 2.77 10.91
CA ASP A 20 10.21 1.72 11.93
C ASP A 20 9.65 0.43 11.31
N HIS A 21 10.57 -0.45 10.88
CA HIS A 21 10.24 -1.73 10.23
C HIS A 21 9.48 -2.66 11.16
N GLU A 22 9.85 -2.73 12.44
CA GLU A 22 9.23 -3.66 13.39
C GLU A 22 7.80 -3.23 13.69
N ARG A 23 7.59 -1.94 13.94
CA ARG A 23 6.24 -1.40 14.15
C ARG A 23 5.36 -1.64 12.93
N LEU A 24 5.86 -1.35 11.73
CA LEU A 24 5.08 -1.54 10.51
C LEU A 24 4.78 -3.02 10.27
N SER A 25 5.77 -3.90 10.43
CA SER A 25 5.59 -5.35 10.31
C SER A 25 4.53 -5.87 11.29
N ARG A 26 4.56 -5.46 12.56
CA ARG A 26 3.54 -5.89 13.53
C ARG A 26 2.14 -5.40 13.14
N ALA A 27 2.04 -4.15 12.69
CA ALA A 27 0.74 -3.57 12.34
C ALA A 27 0.13 -4.17 11.06
N LEU A 28 0.96 -4.67 10.14
CA LEU A 28 0.52 -5.34 8.91
C LEU A 28 0.23 -6.84 9.09
N GLU A 29 0.51 -7.44 10.25
CA GLU A 29 0.27 -8.87 10.51
C GLU A 29 -1.17 -9.31 10.20
N PRO A 30 -2.22 -8.56 10.56
CA PRO A 30 -3.59 -8.95 10.23
C PRO A 30 -3.86 -9.01 8.73
N LEU A 31 -3.21 -8.14 7.94
CA LEU A 31 -3.38 -8.06 6.49
C LEU A 31 -2.50 -9.08 5.74
N VAL A 32 -1.27 -9.30 6.22
CA VAL A 32 -0.30 -10.24 5.64
C VAL A 32 0.20 -11.18 6.74
N PRO A 33 -0.50 -12.30 7.03
CA PRO A 33 -0.20 -13.14 8.19
C PRO A 33 1.14 -13.86 8.11
N ASP A 34 1.54 -14.31 6.91
CA ASP A 34 2.83 -14.97 6.72
C ASP A 34 3.99 -13.99 6.97
N ILE A 35 4.98 -14.44 7.76
CA ILE A 35 6.08 -13.58 8.20
C ILE A 35 7.07 -13.25 7.08
N HIS A 36 7.29 -14.17 6.14
CA HIS A 36 8.21 -13.97 5.03
C HIS A 36 7.61 -13.02 4.00
N ASP A 37 6.33 -13.21 3.69
CA ASP A 37 5.55 -12.33 2.84
C ASP A 37 5.46 -10.91 3.42
N ARG A 38 5.18 -10.80 4.71
CA ARG A 38 5.14 -9.51 5.39
C ARG A 38 6.50 -8.83 5.44
N ALA A 39 7.58 -9.58 5.66
CA ALA A 39 8.93 -9.03 5.59
C ALA A 39 9.26 -8.52 4.18
N PHE A 40 8.80 -9.22 3.14
CA PHE A 40 8.92 -8.78 1.75
C PHE A 40 8.17 -7.46 1.53
N VAL A 41 6.90 -7.38 1.95
CA VAL A 41 6.07 -6.16 1.83
C VAL A 41 6.73 -4.98 2.54
N VAL A 42 7.18 -5.14 3.78
CA VAL A 42 7.85 -4.08 4.54
C VAL A 42 9.12 -3.61 3.85
N ARG A 43 9.91 -4.52 3.27
CA ARG A 43 11.10 -4.16 2.49
C ARG A 43 10.75 -3.31 1.27
N CYS A 44 9.73 -3.69 0.50
CA CYS A 44 9.27 -2.90 -0.63
C CYS A 44 8.82 -1.49 -0.19
N LEU A 45 8.13 -1.38 0.95
CA LEU A 45 7.65 -0.09 1.46
C LEU A 45 8.79 0.83 1.96
N LEU A 46 9.77 0.27 2.68
CA LEU A 46 10.70 1.06 3.51
C LEU A 46 12.15 1.06 3.03
N ASP A 47 12.55 0.12 2.19
CA ASP A 47 13.94 -0.04 1.76
C ASP A 47 14.14 0.28 0.27
N GLU A 48 13.10 0.07 -0.56
CA GLU A 48 13.18 0.25 -2.00
C GLU A 48 12.83 1.67 -2.49
N GLY A 49 13.50 2.11 -3.55
CA GLY A 49 13.28 3.41 -4.19
C GLY A 49 13.83 4.64 -3.44
N PRO A 50 13.54 5.86 -3.95
CA PRO A 50 14.08 7.10 -3.39
C PRO A 50 13.57 7.38 -1.97
N ALA A 51 14.41 7.98 -1.13
CA ALA A 51 14.11 8.19 0.30
C ALA A 51 12.75 8.87 0.59
N HIS A 52 12.32 9.81 -0.26
CA HIS A 52 11.05 10.50 -0.07
C HIS A 52 9.82 9.61 -0.33
N HIS A 53 9.91 8.62 -1.23
CA HIS A 53 8.85 7.63 -1.41
C HIS A 53 8.74 6.73 -0.17
N ARG A 54 9.87 6.22 0.34
CA ARG A 54 9.91 5.40 1.57
C ARG A 54 9.31 6.13 2.76
N GLY A 55 9.68 7.41 2.94
CA GLY A 55 9.11 8.27 3.96
C GLY A 55 7.61 8.53 3.79
N ALA A 56 7.14 8.75 2.55
CA ALA A 56 5.73 8.94 2.26
C ALA A 56 4.91 7.67 2.51
N ASN A 57 5.40 6.52 2.03
CA ASN A 57 4.79 5.20 2.25
C ASN A 57 4.61 4.93 3.74
N TYR A 58 5.68 5.09 4.53
CA TYR A 58 5.60 4.92 5.98
C TYR A 58 4.57 5.86 6.62
N ALA A 59 4.59 7.15 6.28
CA ALA A 59 3.68 8.12 6.87
C ALA A 59 2.21 7.82 6.54
N LEU A 60 1.89 7.56 5.27
CA LEU A 60 0.53 7.31 4.81
C LEU A 60 -0.02 6.00 5.36
N VAL A 61 0.75 4.92 5.30
CA VAL A 61 0.33 3.62 5.85
C VAL A 61 0.13 3.70 7.36
N THR A 62 1.04 4.36 8.09
CA THR A 62 0.89 4.56 9.55
C THR A 62 -0.36 5.36 9.90
N LEU A 63 -0.69 6.40 9.12
CA LEU A 63 -1.91 7.19 9.32
C LEU A 63 -3.18 6.38 9.06
N LEU A 64 -3.17 5.50 8.06
CA LEU A 64 -4.29 4.60 7.78
C LEU A 64 -4.46 3.54 8.87
N LEU A 65 -3.36 2.98 9.38
CA LEU A 65 -3.39 2.04 10.50
C LEU A 65 -3.94 2.72 11.77
N GLU A 66 -3.51 3.95 12.07
CA GLU A 66 -4.04 4.76 13.16
C GLU A 66 -5.55 5.04 12.97
N LEU A 67 -5.99 5.29 11.73
CA LEU A 67 -7.42 5.44 11.43
C LEU A 67 -8.19 4.16 11.76
N LEU A 68 -7.69 2.99 11.34
CA LEU A 68 -8.34 1.70 11.63
C LEU A 68 -8.46 1.44 13.13
N ASP A 69 -7.39 1.67 13.90
CA ASP A 69 -7.39 1.52 15.35
C ASP A 69 -8.47 2.40 16.00
N ARG A 70 -8.55 3.68 15.60
CA ARG A 70 -9.53 4.63 16.14
C ARG A 70 -10.97 4.27 15.87
N ILE A 71 -11.26 3.69 14.70
CA ILE A 71 -12.62 3.27 14.37
C ILE A 71 -12.94 1.87 14.90
N GLY A 72 -11.96 1.10 15.38
CA GLY A 72 -12.12 -0.28 15.82
C GLY A 72 -12.22 -1.26 14.66
N ALA A 73 -11.58 -0.96 13.54
CA ALA A 73 -11.49 -1.81 12.37
C ALA A 73 -10.15 -2.55 12.32
N THR A 74 -10.11 -3.65 11.59
CA THR A 74 -8.89 -4.42 11.35
C THR A 74 -8.88 -4.83 9.89
N ALA A 75 -7.80 -4.55 9.19
CA ALA A 75 -7.62 -5.06 7.84
C ALA A 75 -7.32 -6.56 7.89
N ALA A 76 -7.83 -7.28 6.91
CA ALA A 76 -7.63 -8.71 6.75
C ALA A 76 -7.33 -8.99 5.27
N PRO A 77 -6.77 -10.15 4.92
CA PRO A 77 -6.59 -10.51 3.53
C PRO A 77 -7.94 -10.46 2.79
N PRO A 78 -8.01 -9.83 1.61
CA PRO A 78 -9.26 -9.67 0.89
C PRO A 78 -9.83 -11.02 0.43
N SER A 79 -11.16 -11.16 0.50
CA SER A 79 -11.87 -12.36 0.01
C SER A 79 -12.13 -12.32 -1.50
N ASP A 80 -12.21 -11.13 -2.07
CA ASP A 80 -12.34 -10.88 -3.51
C ASP A 80 -11.19 -9.96 -3.92
N ALA A 81 -10.20 -10.52 -4.60
CA ALA A 81 -8.91 -9.88 -4.76
C ALA A 81 -8.32 -10.09 -6.16
N ALA A 82 -7.67 -9.05 -6.68
CA ALA A 82 -6.88 -9.14 -7.89
C ALA A 82 -5.40 -9.44 -7.53
N PRO A 83 -4.72 -10.32 -8.27
CA PRO A 83 -3.29 -10.53 -8.10
C PRO A 83 -2.52 -9.26 -8.48
N VAL A 84 -1.40 -9.03 -7.78
CA VAL A 84 -0.53 -7.87 -8.02
C VAL A 84 0.75 -8.35 -8.71
N PRO A 85 0.88 -8.18 -10.05
CA PRO A 85 1.99 -8.75 -10.79
C PRO A 85 3.33 -8.11 -10.43
N MET A 86 4.37 -8.93 -10.32
CA MET A 86 5.74 -8.46 -10.23
C MET A 86 6.23 -8.10 -11.63
N ARG A 87 6.29 -6.81 -11.94
CA ARG A 87 6.83 -6.35 -13.23
C ARG A 87 8.36 -6.37 -13.19
N LEU A 88 8.95 -7.43 -13.74
CA LEU A 88 10.39 -7.49 -13.94
C LEU A 88 10.79 -6.67 -15.18
N PRO A 89 11.93 -5.96 -15.15
CA PRO A 89 12.48 -5.31 -16.33
C PRO A 89 12.57 -6.26 -17.54
N PRO A 90 12.27 -5.80 -18.77
CA PRO A 90 12.15 -6.67 -19.96
C PRO A 90 13.39 -7.52 -20.28
N HIS A 91 14.56 -7.11 -19.79
CA HIS A 91 15.84 -7.76 -20.04
C HIS A 91 16.19 -8.86 -19.01
N LEU A 92 15.36 -9.07 -17.98
CA LEU A 92 15.64 -10.01 -16.89
C LEU A 92 14.94 -11.37 -17.02
N GLY A 93 14.20 -11.63 -18.12
CA GLY A 93 13.68 -12.98 -18.42
C GLY A 93 12.89 -13.60 -17.27
N GLY A 94 12.01 -12.80 -16.67
CA GLY A 94 11.20 -13.19 -15.53
C GLY A 94 10.07 -14.13 -15.90
N ASP A 95 9.55 -14.85 -14.90
CA ASP A 95 8.26 -15.52 -15.01
C ASP A 95 7.16 -14.45 -15.12
N GLU A 96 6.43 -14.44 -16.22
CA GLU A 96 5.37 -13.46 -16.49
C GLU A 96 4.22 -13.56 -15.47
N ASP A 97 4.16 -14.67 -14.72
CA ASP A 97 3.12 -14.99 -13.74
C ASP A 97 3.52 -14.74 -12.27
N ALA A 98 4.71 -14.16 -12.00
CA ALA A 98 5.14 -13.88 -10.63
C ALA A 98 4.29 -12.75 -10.01
N ASN A 99 3.75 -12.97 -8.80
CA ASN A 99 2.91 -12.00 -8.09
C ASN A 99 3.50 -11.62 -6.74
N HIS A 100 3.35 -10.35 -6.35
CA HIS A 100 3.66 -9.89 -5.00
C HIS A 100 2.82 -10.67 -3.96
N PRO A 101 3.34 -10.86 -2.73
CA PRO A 101 2.64 -11.62 -1.69
C PRO A 101 1.57 -10.76 -0.98
N ILE A 102 0.82 -10.01 -1.77
CA ILE A 102 -0.33 -9.20 -1.38
C ILE A 102 -1.28 -9.13 -2.58
N ALA A 103 -2.57 -9.10 -2.32
CA ALA A 103 -3.60 -9.03 -3.34
C ALA A 103 -4.44 -7.77 -3.11
N LEU A 104 -4.89 -7.14 -4.19
CA LEU A 104 -5.65 -5.90 -4.14
C LEU A 104 -7.13 -6.19 -3.89
N ASP A 105 -7.70 -5.64 -2.82
CA ASP A 105 -9.15 -5.66 -2.60
C ASP A 105 -9.86 -4.88 -3.73
N VAL A 106 -10.61 -5.61 -4.56
CA VAL A 106 -11.35 -5.02 -5.69
C VAL A 106 -12.79 -4.69 -5.33
N ALA A 107 -13.28 -5.06 -4.16
CA ALA A 107 -14.67 -4.84 -3.78
C ALA A 107 -15.01 -3.35 -3.74
N GLU A 108 -14.15 -2.53 -3.14
CA GLU A 108 -14.34 -1.08 -3.08
C GLU A 108 -14.12 -0.39 -4.42
N LEU A 109 -13.14 -0.86 -5.21
CA LEU A 109 -12.89 -0.34 -6.55
C LEU A 109 -14.08 -0.59 -7.47
N ARG A 110 -14.67 -1.79 -7.41
CA ARG A 110 -15.86 -2.15 -8.19
C ARG A 110 -17.06 -1.25 -7.88
N ARG A 111 -17.15 -0.72 -6.66
CA ARG A 111 -18.24 0.20 -6.28
C ARG A 111 -18.10 1.58 -6.91
N ILE A 112 -16.89 2.01 -7.24
CA ILE A 112 -16.62 3.32 -7.84
C ILE A 112 -16.39 3.26 -9.36
N ALA A 113 -16.09 2.08 -9.89
CA ALA A 113 -16.03 1.82 -11.33
C ALA A 113 -17.44 1.85 -11.96
N ARG A 114 -17.55 2.34 -13.20
CA ARG A 114 -18.83 2.32 -13.93
C ARG A 114 -19.08 0.98 -14.63
N ASP A 115 -18.02 0.29 -15.01
CA ASP A 115 -18.02 -0.99 -15.68
C ASP A 115 -16.72 -1.76 -15.39
N GLU A 116 -16.63 -3.01 -15.87
CA GLU A 116 -15.47 -3.88 -15.66
C GLU A 116 -14.20 -3.34 -16.34
N GLY A 117 -14.32 -2.68 -17.49
CA GLY A 117 -13.14 -2.10 -18.17
C GLY A 117 -12.52 -0.95 -17.38
N GLU A 118 -13.35 -0.16 -16.70
CA GLU A 118 -12.87 0.86 -15.78
C GLU A 118 -12.25 0.27 -14.50
N LEU A 119 -12.81 -0.84 -13.98
CA LEU A 119 -12.21 -1.57 -12.86
C LEU A 119 -10.81 -2.08 -13.23
N ASP A 120 -10.65 -2.70 -14.40
CA ASP A 120 -9.35 -3.17 -14.89
C ASP A 120 -8.33 -2.03 -14.98
N ALA A 121 -8.75 -0.87 -15.48
CA ALA A 121 -7.90 0.32 -15.54
C ALA A 121 -7.50 0.84 -14.16
N MET A 122 -8.40 0.78 -13.16
CA MET A 122 -8.06 1.14 -11.78
C MET A 122 -7.05 0.15 -11.18
N VAL A 123 -7.25 -1.15 -11.39
CA VAL A 123 -6.33 -2.20 -10.92
C VAL A 123 -4.95 -2.01 -11.54
N ASP A 124 -4.86 -1.77 -12.86
CA ASP A 124 -3.59 -1.52 -13.55
C ASP A 124 -2.91 -0.25 -12.99
N CYS A 125 -3.63 0.86 -12.82
CA CYS A 125 -3.06 2.09 -12.23
C CYS A 125 -2.48 1.88 -10.82
N LEU A 126 -3.08 1.01 -10.02
CA LEU A 126 -2.69 0.76 -8.63
C LEU A 126 -1.55 -0.26 -8.53
N SER A 127 -1.50 -1.24 -9.43
CA SER A 127 -0.52 -2.33 -9.44
C SER A 127 0.66 -2.10 -10.37
N ASP A 128 0.62 -1.08 -11.24
CA ASP A 128 1.72 -0.74 -12.13
C ASP A 128 2.86 0.01 -11.42
N GLY A 129 4.07 -0.21 -11.94
CA GLY A 129 5.29 0.43 -11.51
C GLY A 129 6.20 -0.44 -10.63
N PRO A 130 7.29 0.15 -10.11
CA PRO A 130 8.26 -0.59 -9.30
C PRO A 130 7.66 -1.01 -7.94
N PRO A 131 8.22 -2.02 -7.26
CA PRO A 131 7.62 -2.62 -6.08
C PRO A 131 7.24 -1.62 -4.97
N GLN A 132 8.06 -0.58 -4.74
CA GLN A 132 7.76 0.43 -3.72
C GLN A 132 6.54 1.32 -4.03
N HIS A 133 6.04 1.32 -5.26
CA HIS A 133 4.79 2.00 -5.66
C HIS A 133 3.62 1.02 -5.62
N ALA A 134 3.72 -0.09 -6.36
CA ALA A 134 2.65 -1.06 -6.49
C ALA A 134 2.22 -1.62 -5.12
N VAL A 135 3.18 -2.10 -4.31
CA VAL A 135 2.89 -2.65 -2.98
C VAL A 135 2.32 -1.57 -2.05
N ALA A 136 2.82 -0.34 -2.13
CA ALA A 136 2.33 0.76 -1.30
C ALA A 136 0.88 1.12 -1.61
N ASN A 137 0.54 1.23 -2.90
CA ASN A 137 -0.82 1.48 -3.34
C ASN A 137 -1.78 0.40 -2.85
N VAL A 138 -1.42 -0.87 -3.04
CA VAL A 138 -2.24 -2.02 -2.64
C VAL A 138 -2.49 -2.02 -1.14
N VAL A 139 -1.43 -1.89 -0.32
CA VAL A 139 -1.58 -1.80 1.15
C VAL A 139 -2.50 -0.65 1.53
N MET A 140 -2.35 0.53 0.92
CA MET A 140 -3.21 1.67 1.23
C MET A 140 -4.68 1.42 0.84
N VAL A 141 -4.93 0.78 -0.30
CA VAL A 141 -6.29 0.44 -0.75
C VAL A 141 -6.92 -0.59 0.19
N ASP A 142 -6.20 -1.64 0.59
CA ASP A 142 -6.73 -2.67 1.49
C ASP A 142 -7.07 -2.09 2.88
N LEU A 143 -6.23 -1.17 3.39
CA LEU A 143 -6.51 -0.46 4.63
C LEU A 143 -7.73 0.46 4.49
N LEU A 144 -7.88 1.15 3.35
CA LEU A 144 -9.07 1.97 3.07
C LEU A 144 -10.33 1.10 2.94
N ALA A 145 -10.22 -0.08 2.32
CA ALA A 145 -11.33 -1.01 2.16
C ALA A 145 -11.83 -1.51 3.52
N ALA A 146 -10.92 -1.89 4.42
CA ALA A 146 -11.26 -2.25 5.79
C ALA A 146 -11.99 -1.11 6.53
N ALA A 147 -11.53 0.14 6.35
CA ALA A 147 -12.18 1.29 6.96
C ALA A 147 -13.60 1.51 6.41
N LEU A 148 -13.75 1.48 5.08
CA LEU A 148 -15.03 1.70 4.41
C LEU A 148 -16.04 0.59 4.75
N ALA A 149 -15.62 -0.67 4.77
CA ALA A 149 -16.44 -1.80 5.17
C ALA A 149 -16.95 -1.64 6.60
N HIS A 150 -16.06 -1.28 7.53
CA HIS A 150 -16.42 -1.06 8.93
C HIS A 150 -17.42 0.08 9.12
N LEU A 151 -17.21 1.22 8.45
CA LEU A 151 -18.11 2.36 8.54
C LEU A 151 -19.52 2.05 8.00
N ARG A 152 -19.62 1.24 6.94
CA ARG A 152 -20.92 0.81 6.39
C ARG A 152 -21.66 -0.15 7.32
N ALA A 153 -20.93 -1.08 7.95
CA ALA A 153 -21.52 -2.01 8.92
C ALA A 153 -22.11 -1.30 10.15
N ARG A 154 -21.61 -0.10 10.51
CA ARG A 154 -22.15 0.72 11.61
C ARG A 154 -23.29 1.65 11.21
N GLY A 155 -23.41 1.96 9.93
CA GLY A 155 -24.48 2.80 9.38
C GLY A 155 -25.72 2.02 8.94
N SER A 156 -25.68 0.69 9.01
CA SER A 156 -26.79 -0.24 8.72
C SER A 156 -27.43 -0.69 10.02
#